data_AF-A0A497NAC7-F1
#
_entry.id   AF-A0A497NAC7-F1
#
_cell.length_a   1.000
_cell.length_b   1.000
_cell.length_c   1.000
_cell.angle_alpha   90.00
_cell.angle_beta   90.00
_cell.angle_gamma   90.00
#
_symmetry.space_group_name_H-M   'P 1'
#
loop_
_entity.id
_entity.type
_entity.pdbx_description
1 polymer ?
#
loop_
_entity_poly.entity_id
_entity_poly.type
_entity_poly.pdbx_seq_one_letter_code
_entity_poly.pdbx_strand_id
1 'polypeptide(L)'
;YSFCFMFRAALRFTPVMAREARITMDAQRARGLELDKGGPLARARRYIPILVPLVVNAIKRAWAMAEAMESRAWGASEKRTSLYVLKMGRRDYLALLLIAVATVAAVLARYYLSFPCILPYITAALGLQP
;
A
#
# COMPACT_ATOMS: atom_id res chain seq x y z
N TYR A 1 -12.60 1.91 11.76
CA TYR A 1 -13.33 1.58 10.51
C TYR A 1 -13.22 2.69 9.46
N SER A 2 -13.31 3.96 9.83
CA SER A 2 -13.18 5.10 8.91
C SER A 2 -11.89 5.06 8.10
N PHE A 3 -10.78 4.63 8.71
CA PHE A 3 -9.51 4.44 8.00
C PHE A 3 -9.58 3.39 6.88
N CYS A 4 -10.12 2.19 7.15
CA CYS A 4 -10.28 1.15 6.14
C CYS A 4 -11.22 1.59 5.00
N PHE A 5 -12.27 2.33 5.34
CA PHE A 5 -13.15 2.96 4.36
C PHE A 5 -12.42 3.99 3.49
N MET A 6 -11.71 4.94 4.10
CA MET A 6 -10.92 5.95 3.39
C MET A 6 -9.86 5.30 2.49
N PHE A 7 -9.18 4.28 3.00
CA PHE A 7 -8.18 3.54 2.24
C PHE A 7 -8.78 2.82 1.03
N ARG A 8 -9.89 2.08 1.22
CA ARG A 8 -10.59 1.40 0.11
C ARG A 8 -11.14 2.40 -0.92
N ALA A 9 -11.65 3.55 -0.47
CA ALA A 9 -12.10 4.62 -1.34
C ALA A 9 -10.93 5.20 -2.15
N ALA A 10 -9.80 5.49 -1.50
CA ALA A 10 -8.59 5.97 -2.14
C ALA A 10 -8.12 4.99 -3.22
N LEU A 11 -8.00 3.69 -2.90
CA LEU A 11 -7.61 2.66 -3.87
C LEU A 11 -8.53 2.59 -5.09
N ARG A 12 -9.84 2.78 -4.89
CA ARG A 12 -10.81 2.82 -6.00
C ARG A 12 -10.70 4.11 -6.83
N PHE A 13 -10.39 5.23 -6.19
CA PHE A 13 -10.28 6.53 -6.86
C PHE A 13 -8.96 6.72 -7.60
N THR A 14 -7.86 6.13 -7.14
CA THR A 14 -6.55 6.19 -7.82
C THR A 14 -6.61 5.88 -9.32
N PRO A 15 -7.19 4.75 -9.79
CA PRO A 15 -7.25 4.46 -11.23
C PRO A 15 -8.14 5.43 -12.01
N VAL A 16 -9.19 5.96 -11.37
CA VAL A 16 -10.09 6.95 -11.98
C VAL A 16 -9.37 8.30 -12.14
N MET A 17 -8.70 8.77 -11.10
CA MET A 17 -7.92 10.01 -11.12
C MET A 17 -6.78 9.94 -12.12
N ALA A 18 -6.09 8.80 -12.23
CA ALA A 18 -5.04 8.61 -13.23
C ALA A 18 -5.59 8.72 -14.68
N ARG A 19 -6.80 8.23 -14.92
CA ARG A 19 -7.47 8.33 -16.23
C ARG A 19 -7.91 9.75 -16.53
N GLU A 20 -8.52 10.43 -15.57
CA GLU A 20 -8.91 11.84 -15.70
C GLU A 20 -7.70 12.74 -15.92
N ALA A 21 -6.57 12.45 -15.27
CA ALA A 21 -5.32 13.19 -15.45
C ALA A 21 -4.80 13.06 -16.88
N ARG A 22 -4.85 11.86 -17.46
CA ARG A 22 -4.49 11.64 -18.87
C ARG A 22 -5.40 12.41 -19.81
N ILE A 23 -6.72 12.29 -19.64
CA ILE A 23 -7.71 13.00 -20.46
C ILE A 23 -7.49 14.52 -20.38
N THR A 24 -7.28 15.04 -19.17
CA THR A 24 -7.03 16.47 -18.95
C THR A 24 -5.72 16.91 -19.60
N MET A 25 -4.66 16.10 -19.46
CA MET A 25 -3.37 16.36 -20.09
C MET A 25 -3.46 16.39 -21.61
N ASP A 26 -4.15 15.41 -22.21
CA ASP A 26 -4.33 15.33 -23.66
C ASP A 26 -5.21 16.49 -24.18
N ALA A 27 -6.25 16.88 -23.45
CA ALA A 27 -7.08 18.04 -23.77
C ALA A 27 -6.28 19.35 -23.73
N GLN A 28 -5.39 19.53 -22.74
CA GLN A 28 -4.54 20.72 -22.67
C GLN A 28 -3.46 20.71 -23.76
N ARG A 29 -2.89 19.54 -24.10
CA ARG A 29 -1.98 19.39 -25.24
C ARG A 29 -2.65 19.76 -26.57
N ALA A 30 -3.91 19.36 -26.78
CA ALA A 30 -4.69 19.76 -27.95
C ALA A 30 -4.95 21.27 -28.01
N ARG A 31 -4.94 21.97 -26.87
CA ARG A 31 -5.01 23.44 -26.78
C ARG A 31 -3.65 24.12 -26.94
N GLY A 32 -2.61 23.38 -27.32
CA GLY A 32 -1.26 23.90 -27.54
C GLY A 32 -0.38 23.99 -26.29
N LEU A 33 -0.78 23.40 -25.16
CA LEU A 33 0.05 23.35 -23.96
C LEU A 33 1.21 22.35 -24.15
N GLU A 34 2.41 22.88 -24.36
CA GLU A 34 3.63 22.08 -24.46
C GLU A 34 4.25 21.85 -23.07
N LEU A 35 4.15 20.64 -22.53
CA LEU A 35 4.64 20.32 -21.19
C LEU A 35 6.16 20.09 -21.11
N ASP A 36 6.83 19.98 -22.25
CA ASP A 36 8.21 19.50 -22.32
C ASP A 36 9.24 20.59 -22.68
N LYS A 37 8.78 21.85 -22.87
CA LYS A 37 9.68 22.98 -23.17
C LYS A 37 9.96 23.86 -21.95
N GLY A 38 11.20 24.36 -21.87
CA GLY A 38 11.67 25.30 -20.84
C GLY A 38 12.42 24.64 -19.69
N GLY A 39 12.91 25.47 -18.75
CA GLY A 39 13.60 25.00 -17.54
C GLY A 39 12.65 24.34 -16.52
N PRO A 40 13.18 23.70 -15.46
CA PRO A 40 12.40 22.93 -14.49
C PRO A 40 11.29 23.77 -13.81
N LEU A 41 11.56 25.04 -13.49
CA LEU A 41 10.58 25.93 -12.87
C LEU A 41 9.44 26.32 -13.83
N ALA A 42 9.78 26.57 -15.11
CA ALA A 42 8.81 26.86 -16.15
C ALA A 42 7.91 25.63 -16.40
N ARG A 43 8.52 24.44 -16.40
CA ARG A 43 7.81 23.17 -16.56
C ARG A 43 6.82 22.92 -15.41
N ALA A 44 7.22 23.18 -14.17
CA ALA A 44 6.33 23.08 -13.01
C ALA A 44 5.10 24.00 -13.14
N ARG A 45 5.30 25.26 -13.56
CA ARG A 45 4.18 26.22 -13.78
C ARG A 45 3.23 25.77 -14.89
N ARG A 46 3.73 25.11 -15.93
CA ARG A 46 2.91 24.58 -17.03
C ARG A 46 1.98 23.43 -16.61
N TYR A 47 2.18 22.79 -15.46
CA TYR A 47 1.25 21.79 -14.93
C TYR A 47 0.05 22.38 -14.19
N ILE A 48 0.08 23.66 -13.82
CA ILE A 48 -1.03 24.33 -13.09
C ILE A 48 -2.39 24.19 -13.82
N PRO A 49 -2.50 24.40 -15.15
CA PRO A 49 -3.76 24.24 -15.87
C PRO A 49 -4.32 22.81 -15.89
N ILE A 50 -3.50 21.80 -15.56
CA ILE A 50 -3.92 20.40 -15.41
C ILE A 50 -4.31 20.12 -13.96
N LEU A 51 -3.56 20.66 -13.00
CA LEU A 51 -3.80 20.47 -11.57
C LEU A 51 -5.13 21.06 -11.11
N VAL A 52 -5.44 22.29 -11.52
CA VAL A 52 -6.68 22.99 -11.12
C VAL A 52 -7.94 22.17 -11.45
N PRO A 53 -8.19 21.75 -12.70
CA PRO A 53 -9.39 20.96 -13.02
C PRO A 53 -9.41 19.60 -12.33
N LEU A 54 -8.25 18.95 -12.14
CA LEU A 54 -8.16 17.68 -11.41
C LEU A 54 -8.60 17.83 -9.94
N VAL A 55 -8.11 18.86 -9.26
CA VAL A 55 -8.48 19.13 -7.86
C VAL A 55 -9.97 19.46 -7.74
N VAL A 56 -10.50 20.30 -8.64
CA VAL A 56 -11.94 20.63 -8.65
C VAL A 56 -12.79 19.39 -8.87
N ASN A 57 -12.41 18.51 -9.81
CA ASN A 57 -13.13 17.26 -10.06
C ASN A 57 -13.03 16.29 -8.87
N ALA A 58 -11.88 16.23 -8.20
CA ALA A 58 -11.71 15.42 -6.99
C ALA A 58 -12.62 15.89 -5.85
N ILE A 59 -12.73 17.21 -5.63
CA ILE A 59 -13.64 17.78 -4.62
C ILE A 59 -15.10 17.47 -4.95
N LYS A 60 -15.53 17.70 -6.20
CA LYS A 60 -16.90 17.37 -6.64
C LYS A 60 -17.24 15.89 -6.41
N ARG A 61 -16.28 15.00 -6.71
CA ARG A 61 -16.44 13.56 -6.50
C ARG A 61 -16.54 13.21 -5.01
N ALA A 62 -15.76 13.87 -4.15
CA ALA A 62 -15.86 13.68 -2.71
C ALA A 62 -17.23 14.12 -2.16
N TRP A 63 -17.76 15.25 -2.64
CA TRP A 63 -19.10 15.72 -2.26
C TRP A 63 -20.20 14.75 -2.72
N ALA A 64 -20.17 14.31 -3.98
CA ALA A 64 -21.14 13.33 -4.48
C ALA A 64 -21.07 12.00 -3.69
N MET A 65 -19.88 11.60 -3.24
CA MET A 65 -19.70 10.43 -2.39
C MET A 65 -20.31 10.65 -1.00
N ALA A 66 -20.08 11.81 -0.39
CA ALA A 66 -20.65 12.16 0.92
C ALA A 66 -22.19 12.17 0.87
N GLU A 67 -22.77 12.85 -0.12
CA GLU A 67 -24.22 12.89 -0.31
C GLU A 67 -24.83 11.49 -0.52
N ALA A 68 -24.19 10.66 -1.35
CA ALA A 68 -24.63 9.27 -1.56
C ALA A 68 -24.49 8.41 -0.29
N MET A 69 -23.53 8.72 0.58
CA MET A 69 -23.37 8.04 1.87
C MET A 69 -24.44 8.47 2.87
N GLU A 70 -24.74 9.76 2.96
CA GLU A 70 -25.80 10.31 3.79
C GLU A 70 -27.18 9.78 3.38
N SER A 71 -27.47 9.76 2.07
CA SER A 71 -28.69 9.17 1.51
C SER A 71 -28.88 7.69 1.90
N ARG A 72 -27.78 6.95 2.09
CA ARG A 72 -27.78 5.54 2.54
C ARG A 72 -27.69 5.39 4.06
N ALA A 73 -27.92 6.47 4.81
CA ALA A 73 -27.82 6.52 6.26
C ALA A 73 -26.47 5.99 6.79
N TRP A 74 -25.38 6.24 6.06
CA TRP A 74 -24.04 5.81 6.47
C TRP A 74 -23.65 6.52 7.76
N GLY A 75 -23.69 5.78 8.88
CA GLY A 75 -23.33 6.29 10.21
C GLY A 75 -24.50 6.37 11.17
N ALA A 76 -25.74 6.09 10.71
CA ALA A 76 -26.93 6.14 11.54
C ALA A 76 -27.05 5.00 12.58
N SER A 77 -26.33 3.89 12.38
CA SER A 77 -26.31 2.76 13.32
C SER A 77 -24.92 2.53 13.89
N GLU A 78 -24.86 2.33 15.21
CA GLU A 78 -23.65 2.08 15.99
C GLU A 78 -23.05 0.68 15.69
N LYS A 79 -23.90 -0.30 15.38
CA LYS A 79 -23.49 -1.67 15.02
C LYS A 79 -23.49 -1.86 13.50
N ARG A 80 -22.31 -1.75 12.88
CA ARG A 80 -22.09 -2.01 11.45
C ARG A 80 -21.87 -3.50 11.16
N THR A 81 -22.56 -4.02 10.16
CA THR A 81 -22.30 -5.36 9.60
C THR A 81 -21.35 -5.28 8.42
N SER A 82 -20.31 -6.13 8.37
CA SER A 82 -19.45 -6.27 7.19
C SER A 82 -20.05 -7.30 6.24
N LEU A 83 -20.27 -6.92 4.98
CA LEU A 83 -20.76 -7.85 3.95
C LEU A 83 -19.69 -8.89 3.56
N TYR A 84 -18.43 -8.47 3.54
CA TYR A 84 -17.29 -9.34 3.23
C TYR A 84 -16.57 -9.67 4.52
N VAL A 85 -16.67 -10.92 4.96
CA VAL A 85 -15.94 -11.45 6.10
C VAL A 85 -14.84 -12.36 5.57
N LEU A 86 -13.59 -12.04 5.89
CA LEU A 86 -12.45 -12.85 5.50
C LEU A 86 -12.43 -14.10 6.39
N LYS A 87 -12.61 -15.28 5.79
CA LYS A 87 -12.53 -16.57 6.48
C LYS A 87 -11.23 -17.26 6.09
N MET A 88 -10.49 -17.74 7.09
CA MET A 88 -9.26 -18.50 6.84
C MET A 88 -9.58 -19.81 6.14
N GLY A 89 -8.94 -20.04 5.00
CA GLY A 89 -9.04 -21.28 4.25
C GLY A 89 -8.01 -22.31 4.71
N ARG A 90 -8.19 -23.57 4.30
CA ARG A 90 -7.20 -24.64 4.54
C ARG A 90 -5.80 -24.29 4.01
N ARG A 91 -5.72 -23.50 2.94
CA ARG A 91 -4.46 -23.02 2.35
C ARG A 91 -3.74 -22.03 3.26
N ASP A 92 -4.48 -21.19 3.99
CA ASP A 92 -3.90 -20.21 4.92
C ASP A 92 -3.27 -20.93 6.11
N TYR A 93 -3.94 -21.96 6.63
CA TYR A 93 -3.37 -22.81 7.68
C TYR A 93 -2.13 -23.58 7.21
N LEU A 94 -2.13 -24.11 5.99
CA LEU A 94 -0.95 -24.77 5.43
C LEU A 94 0.22 -23.79 5.25
N ALA A 95 -0.05 -22.58 4.76
CA ALA A 95 0.97 -21.54 4.63
C ALA A 95 1.55 -21.13 5.99
N LEU A 96 0.70 -20.96 7.01
CA LEU A 96 1.13 -20.66 8.38
C LEU A 96 2.00 -21.78 8.95
N LEU A 97 1.63 -23.04 8.74
CA LEU A 97 2.44 -24.19 9.17
C LEU A 97 3.82 -24.17 8.51
N LEU A 98 3.88 -23.98 7.19
CA LEU A 98 5.15 -23.94 6.45
C LEU A 98 6.05 -22.79 6.91
N ILE A 99 5.48 -21.60 7.13
CA ILE A 99 6.23 -20.44 7.65
C ILE A 99 6.76 -20.72 9.06
N ALA A 100 5.95 -21.35 9.92
CA ALA A 100 6.36 -21.71 11.27
C ALA A 100 7.51 -22.74 11.25
N VAL A 101 7.38 -23.80 10.45
CA VAL A 101 8.43 -24.82 10.29
C VAL A 101 9.71 -24.22 9.72
N ALA A 102 9.62 -23.38 8.69
CA ALA A 102 10.78 -22.71 8.12
C ALA A 102 11.48 -21.80 9.13
N THR A 103 10.71 -21.10 9.97
CA THR A 103 11.26 -20.22 11.02
C THR A 103 11.96 -21.04 12.11
N VAL A 104 11.36 -22.14 12.56
CA VAL A 104 11.98 -23.05 13.54
C VAL A 104 13.26 -23.66 12.97
N ALA A 105 13.22 -24.14 11.73
CA ALA A 105 14.40 -24.68 11.06
C ALA A 105 15.52 -23.63 10.94
N ALA A 106 15.21 -22.37 10.61
CA ALA A 106 16.19 -21.30 10.54
C ALA A 106 16.81 -20.97 11.91
N VAL A 107 16.00 -20.96 12.98
CA VAL A 107 16.49 -20.74 14.35
C VAL A 107 17.38 -21.89 14.81
N LEU A 108 16.98 -23.14 14.54
CA LEU A 108 17.80 -24.32 14.85
C LEU A 108 19.11 -24.31 14.08
N ALA A 109 19.08 -24.04 12.76
CA ALA A 109 20.29 -23.91 11.95
C ALA A 109 21.22 -22.83 12.51
N ARG A 110 20.68 -21.68 12.94
CA ARG A 110 21.46 -20.62 13.58
C ARG A 110 22.08 -21.07 14.91
N TYR A 111 21.34 -21.82 15.74
CA TYR A 111 21.89 -22.40 16.97
C TYR A 111 23.02 -23.38 16.63
N TYR A 112 22.77 -24.38 15.78
CA TYR A 112 23.77 -25.36 15.36
C TYR A 112 24.98 -24.79 14.61
N LEU A 113 24.88 -23.60 13.98
CA LEU A 113 26.02 -22.90 13.35
C LEU A 113 26.73 -21.92 14.31
N SER A 114 26.07 -21.43 15.37
CA SER A 114 26.72 -20.63 16.43
C SER A 114 27.53 -21.47 17.42
N PHE A 115 27.08 -22.69 17.78
CA PHE A 115 27.82 -23.60 18.66
C PHE A 115 29.20 -24.10 18.14
N PRO A 116 29.40 -24.43 16.85
CA PRO A 116 30.68 -24.91 16.34
C PRO A 116 31.79 -23.85 16.30
N CYS A 117 31.49 -22.56 16.49
CA CYS A 117 32.52 -21.53 16.64
C CYS A 117 33.00 -21.33 18.09
N ILE A 118 32.18 -21.69 19.09
CA ILE A 118 32.56 -21.57 20.52
C ILE A 118 33.28 -22.83 21.00
N LEU A 119 32.89 -24.00 20.49
CA LEU A 119 33.55 -25.29 20.74
C LEU A 119 35.07 -25.26 20.55
N PRO A 120 35.65 -24.78 19.42
CA PRO A 120 37.10 -24.73 19.23
C PRO A 120 37.80 -23.76 20.18
N TYR A 121 37.13 -22.67 20.62
CA TYR A 121 37.71 -21.70 21.55
C TYR A 121 37.76 -22.26 22.99
N ILE A 122 36.73 -23.01 23.41
CA ILE A 122 36.70 -23.68 24.72
C ILE A 122 37.66 -24.87 24.74
N THR A 123 37.78 -25.66 23.67
CA THR A 123 38.76 -26.75 23.60
C THR A 123 40.20 -26.25 23.53
N ALA A 124 40.46 -25.11 22.89
CA ALA A 124 41.76 -24.44 22.93
C ALA A 124 42.08 -23.86 24.32
N ALA A 125 41.09 -23.33 25.04
CA ALA A 125 41.26 -22.82 26.41
C ALA A 125 41.44 -23.92 27.46
N LEU A 126 40.93 -25.14 27.22
CA LEU A 126 41.04 -26.27 28.15
C LEU A 126 42.28 -27.16 27.94
N GLY A 127 43.15 -26.86 26.96
CA GLY A 127 44.46 -27.51 26.79
C GLY A 127 44.42 -29.02 26.53
N LEU A 128 43.27 -29.60 26.16
CA LEU A 128 43.14 -31.00 25.79
C LEU A 128 43.19 -31.15 24.27
N GLN A 129 44.40 -31.20 23.74
CA GLN A 129 44.69 -31.87 22.47
C GLN A 129 45.22 -33.29 22.77
N PRO A 130 44.87 -34.32 22.00
CA PRO A 130 45.83 -35.36 21.67
C PRO A 130 46.88 -34.82 20.69
#